data_AF-A0AAD9R794-F1
#
_entry.id   AF-A0AAD9R794-F1
#
_cell.length_a   1.000
_cell.length_b   1.000
_cell.length_c   1.000
_cell.angle_alpha   90.00
_cell.angle_beta   90.00
_cell.angle_gamma   90.00
#
_symmetry.space_group_name_H-M   'P 1'
#
loop_
_entity.id
_entity.type
_entity.pdbx_description
1 polymer ?
#
loop_
_entity_poly.entity_id
_entity_poly.type
_entity_poly.pdbx_seq_one_letter_code
_entity_poly.pdbx_strand_id
1 'polypeptide(L)'
;MCVKVCADLIKGAKEKKLKVKGPVRLPTKYLKITTRKTPCGEGSKTWDRYEMRIHKRLIDLHSPSEIVKQIVSFKISLDSCYKTILRV
;
A
#
# COMPACT_ATOMS: atom_id res chain seq x y z
N MET A 1 7.84 -0.77 -5.58
CA MET A 1 7.93 0.37 -4.65
C MET A 1 7.73 -0.05 -3.18
N CYS A 2 6.62 -0.70 -2.80
CA CYS A 2 6.29 -0.98 -1.40
C CYS A 2 7.29 -1.84 -0.60
N VAL A 3 8.10 -2.69 -1.25
CA VAL A 3 9.10 -3.53 -0.55
C VAL A 3 10.18 -2.68 0.12
N LYS A 4 10.69 -1.66 -0.58
CA LYS A 4 11.74 -0.77 -0.07
C LYS A 4 11.21 0.06 1.10
N VAL A 5 10.03 0.66 0.94
CA VAL A 5 9.40 1.48 1.99
C VAL A 5 9.13 0.68 3.27
N CYS A 6 8.66 -0.58 3.16
CA CYS A 6 8.48 -1.41 4.35
C CYS A 6 9.81 -1.72 5.07
N ALA A 7 10.88 -1.99 4.32
CA ALA A 7 12.20 -2.26 4.91
C ALA A 7 12.75 -1.03 5.64
N ASP A 8 12.57 0.15 5.04
CA ASP A 8 13.02 1.42 5.61
C ASP A 8 12.22 1.79 6.87
N LEU A 9 10.90 1.56 6.88
CA LEU A 9 10.06 1.76 8.07
C LEU A 9 10.45 0.84 9.24
N ILE A 10 10.75 -0.44 8.95
CA ILE A 10 11.22 -1.39 9.98
C ILE A 10 12.58 -0.96 10.52
N LYS A 11 13.48 -0.47 9.65
CA LYS A 11 14.79 0.04 10.06
C LYS A 11 14.66 1.23 10.99
N GLY A 12 13.86 2.24 10.63
CA GLY A 12 13.62 3.42 11.46
C GLY A 12 12.93 3.10 12.80
N ALA A 13 12.05 2.09 12.82
CA ALA A 13 11.43 1.63 14.06
C ALA A 13 12.41 0.87 14.98
N LYS A 14 13.33 0.10 14.41
CA LYS A 14 14.40 -0.60 15.15
C LYS A 14 15.43 0.38 15.74
N GLU A 15 15.80 1.42 15.01
CA GLU A 15 16.70 2.49 15.49
C GLU A 15 16.13 3.17 16.75
N LYS A 16 14.81 3.38 16.81
CA LYS A 16 14.11 3.95 17.97
C LYS A 16 13.74 2.92 19.05
N LYS A 17 14.22 1.68 18.96
CA LYS A 17 13.96 0.57 19.91
C LYS A 17 12.47 0.29 20.18
N LEU A 18 11.61 0.46 19.17
CA LEU A 18 10.19 0.16 19.29
C LEU A 18 9.90 -1.34 19.08
N LYS A 19 8.88 -1.86 19.76
CA LYS A 19 8.37 -3.21 19.51
C LYS A 19 7.53 -3.19 18.22
N VAL A 20 8.03 -3.89 17.21
CA VAL A 20 7.39 -3.96 15.87
C VAL A 20 6.91 -5.38 15.62
N LYS A 21 5.64 -5.53 15.22
CA LYS A 21 5.23 -6.75 14.51
C LYS A 21 5.44 -6.51 13.02
N GLY A 22 6.18 -7.44 12.39
CA GLY A 22 6.65 -7.30 11.03
C GLY A 22 5.51 -7.10 10.01
N PRO A 23 5.85 -6.71 8.76
CA PRO A 23 4.87 -6.39 7.74
C PRO A 23 4.06 -7.63 7.34
N VAL A 24 2.79 -7.67 7.75
CA VAL A 24 1.86 -8.72 7.33
C VAL A 24 1.38 -8.41 5.91
N ARG A 25 1.56 -9.38 5.01
CA ARG A 25 1.06 -9.30 3.64
C ARG A 25 -0.44 -9.58 3.66
N LEU A 26 -1.23 -8.57 3.34
CA LEU A 26 -2.66 -8.75 3.10
C LEU A 26 -2.87 -9.25 1.66
N PRO A 27 -3.99 -9.94 1.38
CA PRO A 27 -4.31 -10.39 0.04
C PRO A 27 -4.33 -9.19 -0.92
N THR A 28 -3.70 -9.38 -2.08
CA THR A 28 -3.70 -8.37 -3.14
C THR A 28 -5.12 -8.28 -3.70
N LYS A 29 -5.67 -7.07 -3.77
CA LYS A 29 -6.97 -6.86 -4.40
C LYS A 29 -6.74 -6.65 -5.90
N TYR A 30 -7.41 -7.47 -6.70
CA TYR A 30 -7.40 -7.37 -8.15
C TYR A 30 -8.66 -6.63 -8.58
N LEU A 31 -8.51 -5.40 -9.04
CA LEU A 31 -9.59 -4.67 -9.68
C LEU A 31 -9.51 -4.96 -11.18
N LYS A 32 -10.56 -5.57 -11.71
CA LYS A 32 -10.66 -5.94 -13.12
C LYS A 32 -11.78 -5.14 -13.74
N ILE A 33 -11.47 -4.39 -14.78
CA ILE A 33 -12.46 -3.68 -15.58
C ILE A 33 -12.35 -4.21 -17.01
N THR A 34 -13.46 -4.70 -17.54
CA THR A 34 -13.55 -5.16 -18.92
C THR A 34 -14.44 -4.23 -19.70
N THR A 35 -13.89 -3.50 -20.66
CA THR A 35 -14.62 -2.59 -21.54
C THR A 35 -14.56 -3.08 -22.98
N ARG A 36 -15.57 -2.71 -23.78
CA ARG A 36 -15.48 -2.89 -25.22
C ARG A 36 -14.43 -1.92 -25.76
N LYS A 37 -13.62 -2.37 -26.73
CA LYS A 37 -12.64 -1.49 -27.40
C LYS A 37 -13.33 -0.38 -28.17
N THR A 38 -14.41 -0.73 -28.86
CA THR A 38 -15.15 0.20 -29.72
C THR A 38 -16.18 1.00 -28.92
N PRO A 39 -16.28 2.33 -29.12
CA PRO A 39 -17.32 3.15 -28.50
C PRO A 39 -18.68 3.01 -29.20
N CYS A 40 -18.67 2.85 -30.52
CA CYS A 40 -19.87 2.66 -31.35
C CYS A 40 -20.09 1.16 -31.56
N GLY A 41 -21.32 0.67 -31.42
CA GLY A 41 -21.64 -0.76 -31.35
C GLY A 41 -21.30 -1.63 -32.57
N GLU A 42 -20.69 -1.06 -33.61
CA GLU A 42 -20.32 -1.70 -34.87
C GLU A 42 -18.94 -2.39 -34.83
N GLY A 43 -18.76 -3.37 -35.73
CA GLY A 43 -17.52 -4.14 -35.88
C GLY A 43 -17.36 -5.34 -34.93
N SER A 44 -16.17 -5.95 -34.96
CA SER A 44 -15.86 -7.19 -34.23
C SER A 44 -15.99 -7.04 -32.71
N LYS A 45 -16.50 -8.08 -32.04
CA LYS A 45 -16.69 -8.11 -30.57
C LYS A 45 -15.34 -8.26 -29.84
N THR A 46 -14.57 -7.19 -29.79
CA THR A 46 -13.28 -7.14 -29.10
C THR A 46 -13.38 -6.41 -27.75
N TRP A 47 -12.73 -6.97 -26.74
CA TRP A 47 -12.78 -6.50 -25.35
C TRP A 47 -11.38 -6.21 -24.82
N ASP A 48 -11.25 -5.11 -24.08
CA ASP A 48 -10.06 -4.82 -23.28
C ASP A 48 -10.23 -5.35 -21.86
N ARG A 49 -9.09 -5.75 -21.26
CA ARG A 49 -9.02 -6.20 -19.87
C ARG A 49 -8.01 -5.35 -19.13
N TYR A 50 -8.50 -4.38 -18.38
CA TYR A 50 -7.68 -3.54 -17.52
C TYR A 50 -7.60 -4.18 -16.13
N GLU A 51 -6.38 -4.38 -15.64
CA GLU A 51 -6.13 -4.85 -14.27
C GLU A 51 -5.39 -3.79 -13.47
N MET A 52 -5.92 -3.46 -12.29
CA MET A 52 -5.20 -2.72 -11.27
C MET A 52 -4.97 -3.63 -10.05
N ARG A 53 -3.72 -3.69 -9.59
CA ARG A 53 -3.29 -4.54 -8.48
C ARG A 53 -2.95 -3.69 -7.27
N ILE A 54 -3.74 -3.82 -6.22
CA ILE A 54 -3.53 -3.09 -4.96
C ILE A 54 -2.87 -4.04 -3.97
N HIS A 55 -1.58 -3.82 -3.69
CA HIS A 55 -0.81 -4.58 -2.71
C HIS A 55 -0.88 -3.92 -1.35
N LYS A 56 -1.65 -4.49 -0.41
CA LYS A 56 -1.79 -3.97 0.95
C LYS A 56 -0.85 -4.69 1.92
N ARG A 57 -0.28 -3.94 2.85
CA ARG A 57 0.55 -4.46 3.94
C ARG A 57 0.16 -3.76 5.24
N LEU A 58 0.23 -4.49 6.34
CA LEU A 58 -0.03 -3.97 7.69
C LEU A 58 1.27 -4.06 8.50
N ILE A 59 1.61 -3.00 9.22
CA ILE A 59 2.73 -2.97 10.17
C ILE A 59 2.14 -2.50 11.50
N ASP A 60 2.24 -3.32 12.55
CA ASP A 60 1.78 -2.93 13.88
C ASP A 60 2.96 -2.38 14.69
N LEU A 61 2.79 -1.17 15.20
CA LEU A 61 3.74 -0.44 16.03
C LEU A 61 3.08 -0.10 17.36
N HIS A 62 3.68 -0.51 18.47
CA HIS A 62 3.27 -0.06 19.81
C HIS A 62 4.13 1.13 20.22
N SER A 63 3.60 2.35 20.04
CA SER A 63 4.29 3.60 20.38
C SER A 63 3.32 4.78 20.46
N PRO A 64 3.66 5.84 21.20
CA PRO A 64 2.87 7.07 21.21
C PRO A 64 2.83 7.74 19.83
N SER A 65 1.77 8.50 19.58
CA SER A 65 1.42 9.00 18.25
C SER A 65 2.43 10.01 17.68
N GLU A 66 3.18 10.74 18.52
CA GLU A 66 4.17 11.71 18.04
C GLU A 66 5.34 11.03 17.33
N ILE A 67 5.81 9.90 17.87
CA ILE A 67 6.98 9.17 17.33
C ILE A 67 6.64 8.55 15.97
N VAL A 68 5.40 8.06 15.81
CA VAL A 68 4.91 7.48 14.55
C VAL A 68 4.86 8.55 13.45
N LYS A 69 4.35 9.74 13.76
CA LYS A 69 4.28 10.85 12.79
C LYS A 69 5.67 11.25 12.28
N GLN A 70 6.67 11.34 13.16
CA GLN A 70 8.05 11.66 12.75
C GLN A 70 8.66 10.62 11.79
N ILE A 71 8.38 9.33 11.99
CA ILE A 71 8.91 8.26 11.13
C ILE A 71 8.24 8.31 9.74
N VAL A 72 6.93 8.57 9.70
CA VAL A 72 6.12 8.56 8.48
C VAL A 72 6.38 9.82 7.64
N SER A 73 6.48 11.00 8.25
CA SER A 73 6.60 12.28 7.54
C SER A 73 7.90 12.43 6.74
N PHE A 74 8.99 11.76 7.11
CA PHE A 74 10.28 11.90 6.42
C PHE A 74 10.36 11.10 5.09
N LYS A 75 9.45 10.17 4.84
CA LYS A 75 9.60 9.15 3.77
C LYS A 75 8.45 9.07 2.77
N ILE A 76 7.47 9.99 2.84
CA ILE A 76 6.43 10.10 1.81
C ILE A 76 7.01 10.85 0.61
N SER A 77 7.63 10.12 -0.31
CA SER A 77 7.70 10.54 -1.71
C SER A 77 6.46 9.99 -2.41
N LEU A 78 5.57 10.91 -2.79
CA LEU A 78 4.45 10.82 -3.74
C LEU A 78 3.95 9.40 -4.06
N ASP A 79 2.69 9.15 -3.71
CA ASP A 79 1.91 7.92 -3.95
C ASP A 79 2.15 6.79 -2.93
N SER A 80 1.65 6.96 -1.71
CA SER A 80 1.37 5.81 -0.85
C SER A 80 0.20 6.07 0.09
N CYS A 81 -0.88 5.31 -0.14
CA CYS A 81 -2.07 5.27 0.69
C CYS A 81 -1.80 4.49 1.99
N TYR A 82 -1.06 5.09 2.93
CA TYR A 82 -0.86 4.52 4.27
C TYR A 82 -2.02 4.94 5.18
N LYS A 83 -2.86 3.98 5.58
CA LYS A 83 -3.84 4.19 6.66
C LYS A 83 -3.19 3.71 7.96
N THR A 84 -2.70 4.64 8.77
CA THR A 84 -2.17 4.32 10.11
C THR A 84 -3.30 3.84 10.99
N ILE A 85 -3.39 2.54 11.24
CA ILE A 85 -4.31 1.98 12.23
C ILE A 85 -3.53 1.88 13.54
N LEU A 86 -3.73 2.87 14.40
CA LEU A 86 -3.29 2.79 15.80
C LEU A 86 -4.20 1.79 16.52
N ARG A 87 -3.64 0.67 16.97
CA ARG A 87 -4.24 -0.12 18.05
C ARG A 87 -3.50 0.22 19.33
N VAL A 88 -4.14 1.02 20.18
CA VAL A 88 -3.72 1.28 21.56
C VAL A 88 -3.81 -0.02 22.35
#